data_AF-A0A2E0Q8D1-F1
#
_entry.id   AF-A0A2E0Q8D1-F1
#
_cell.length_a   1.000
_cell.length_b   1.000
_cell.length_c   1.000
_cell.angle_alpha   90.00
_cell.angle_beta   90.00
_cell.angle_gamma   90.00
#
_symmetry.space_group_name_H-M   'P 1'
#
loop_
_entity.id
_entity.type
_entity.pdbx_description
1 polymer ?
#
loop_
_entity_poly.entity_id
_entity_poly.type
_entity_poly.pdbx_seq_one_letter_code
_entity_poly.pdbx_strand_id
1 'polypeptide(L)'
;MTDKTQKDNERQTILGLYGAFAATIIAHLYPVGIMGLLAICLAIAVMIYAYVLKAKAEPSSLTHNHMVYIIRTIWIGSVYLLIFMAIALFYLWPRVDMTLINMVARGELSVATPEDIKSVEIRFMLDNKQLMLESALMAFTLPAFFFIYRCTKGVIRAAKGYRLNNIRSWF
;
A
#
# COMPACT_ATOMS: atom_id res chain seq x y z
N MET A 1 -40.46 5.44 -2.08
CA MET A 1 -39.03 5.68 -2.38
C MET A 1 -38.28 4.36 -2.23
N THR A 2 -38.35 3.47 -3.23
CA THR A 2 -38.79 2.10 -2.88
C THR A 2 -37.87 0.92 -3.17
N ASP A 3 -36.77 1.05 -3.92
CA ASP A 3 -35.73 -0.02 -4.04
C ASP A 3 -34.53 0.52 -4.85
N LYS A 4 -34.84 1.19 -5.97
CA LYS A 4 -33.85 1.79 -6.86
C LYS A 4 -32.94 2.80 -6.15
N THR A 5 -33.53 3.71 -5.37
CA THR A 5 -32.78 4.71 -4.59
C THR A 5 -31.83 4.07 -3.57
N GLN A 6 -32.24 2.97 -2.94
CA GLN A 6 -31.39 2.25 -1.99
C GLN A 6 -30.21 1.59 -2.69
N LYS A 7 -30.45 0.92 -3.82
CA LYS A 7 -29.38 0.31 -4.64
C LYS A 7 -28.37 1.34 -5.15
N ASP A 8 -28.85 2.52 -5.56
CA ASP A 8 -27.98 3.60 -6.00
C ASP A 8 -27.10 4.14 -4.86
N ASN A 9 -27.67 4.30 -3.65
CA ASN A 9 -26.93 4.73 -2.46
C ASN A 9 -25.87 3.69 -2.02
N GLU A 10 -26.21 2.40 -2.02
CA GLU A 10 -25.26 1.33 -1.74
C GLU A 10 -24.08 1.36 -2.72
N ARG A 11 -24.39 1.46 -4.02
CA ARG A 11 -23.39 1.52 -5.07
C ARG A 11 -22.45 2.73 -4.90
N GLN A 12 -22.99 3.91 -4.59
CA GLN A 12 -22.17 5.10 -4.34
C GLN A 12 -21.26 4.92 -3.12
N THR A 13 -21.76 4.32 -2.05
CA THR A 13 -20.96 4.01 -0.85
C THR A 13 -19.79 3.08 -1.18
N ILE A 14 -20.06 2.00 -1.92
CA ILE A 14 -19.04 1.04 -2.35
C ILE A 14 -17.99 1.72 -3.23
N LEU A 15 -18.41 2.50 -4.23
CA LEU A 15 -17.51 3.20 -5.13
C LEU A 15 -16.67 4.25 -4.40
N GLY A 16 -17.27 4.98 -3.45
CA GLY A 16 -16.55 5.94 -2.59
C GLY A 16 -15.43 5.26 -1.80
N LEU A 17 -15.70 4.06 -1.25
CA LEU A 17 -14.68 3.31 -0.52
C LEU A 17 -13.56 2.78 -1.42
N TYR A 18 -13.87 2.32 -2.63
CA TYR A 18 -12.83 1.98 -3.62
C TYR A 18 -12.01 3.20 -4.02
N GLY A 19 -12.64 4.37 -4.17
CA GLY A 19 -11.94 5.63 -4.46
C GLY A 19 -10.97 6.00 -3.33
N ALA A 20 -11.43 5.94 -2.08
CA ALA A 20 -10.57 6.15 -0.91
C ALA A 20 -9.44 5.12 -0.85
N PHE A 21 -9.72 3.85 -1.12
CA PHE A 21 -8.70 2.80 -1.18
C PHE A 21 -7.67 3.05 -2.29
N ALA A 22 -8.09 3.42 -3.50
CA ALA A 22 -7.19 3.78 -4.58
C ALA A 22 -6.33 5.01 -4.23
N ALA A 23 -6.91 6.01 -3.56
CA ALA A 23 -6.18 7.17 -3.06
C ALA A 23 -5.09 6.76 -2.05
N THR A 24 -5.35 5.78 -1.18
CA THR A 24 -4.31 5.26 -0.28
C THR A 24 -3.15 4.66 -1.05
N ILE A 25 -3.41 3.86 -2.10
CA ILE A 25 -2.36 3.23 -2.91
C ILE A 25 -1.50 4.30 -3.59
N ILE A 26 -2.12 5.34 -4.16
CA ILE A 26 -1.42 6.44 -4.81
C ILE A 26 -0.60 7.24 -3.79
N ALA A 27 -1.16 7.51 -2.61
CA ALA A 27 -0.45 8.24 -1.55
C ALA A 27 0.82 7.52 -1.07
N HIS A 28 0.84 6.18 -1.10
CA HIS A 28 2.05 5.40 -0.77
C HIS A 28 3.16 5.49 -1.81
N LEU A 29 2.88 6.01 -3.02
CA LEU A 29 3.93 6.27 -4.02
C LEU A 29 4.77 7.50 -3.67
N TYR A 30 4.35 8.31 -2.70
CA TYR A 30 5.09 9.49 -2.28
C TYR A 30 6.25 9.08 -1.36
N PRO A 31 7.52 9.26 -1.79
CA PRO A 31 8.67 8.82 -1.02
C PRO A 31 8.90 9.80 0.13
N VAL A 32 8.59 9.34 1.35
CA VAL A 32 8.91 9.87 2.68
C VAL A 32 8.28 11.20 3.15
N GLY A 33 8.15 11.29 4.49
CA GLY A 33 7.65 12.44 5.24
C GLY A 33 6.28 12.21 5.88
N ILE A 34 5.64 13.31 6.29
CA ILE A 34 4.28 13.34 6.86
C ILE A 34 3.26 12.65 5.93
N MET A 35 3.48 12.71 4.61
CA MET A 35 2.59 12.08 3.62
C MET A 35 2.52 10.56 3.75
N GLY A 36 3.63 9.89 4.10
CA GLY A 36 3.63 8.45 4.34
C GLY A 36 2.80 8.06 5.56
N LEU A 37 2.92 8.83 6.65
CA LEU A 37 2.10 8.64 7.85
C LEU A 37 0.61 8.86 7.55
N LEU A 38 0.28 9.92 6.80
CA LEU A 38 -1.10 10.18 6.39
C LEU A 38 -1.66 9.07 5.50
N ALA A 39 -0.85 8.50 4.60
CA ALA A 39 -1.25 7.38 3.76
C ALA A 39 -1.58 6.12 4.60
N ILE A 40 -0.79 5.84 5.63
CA ILE A 40 -1.04 4.74 6.58
C ILE A 40 -2.32 5.01 7.38
N CYS A 41 -2.49 6.22 7.93
CA CYS A 41 -3.71 6.61 8.65
C CYS A 41 -4.97 6.46 7.77
N LEU A 42 -4.89 6.89 6.51
CA LEU A 42 -6.00 6.75 5.57
C LEU A 42 -6.28 5.28 5.23
N ALA A 43 -5.25 4.44 5.06
CA ALA A 43 -5.42 3.01 4.83
C ALA A 43 -6.09 2.30 6.02
N ILE A 44 -5.69 2.65 7.25
CA ILE A 44 -6.34 2.17 8.48
C ILE A 44 -7.80 2.62 8.54
N ALA A 45 -8.09 3.89 8.25
CA ALA A 45 -9.45 4.42 8.23
C ALA A 45 -10.34 3.70 7.20
N VAL A 46 -9.83 3.48 5.98
CA VAL A 46 -10.51 2.70 4.93
C VAL A 46 -10.81 1.29 5.41
N MET A 47 -9.83 0.63 6.05
CA MET A 47 -10.00 -0.72 6.57
C MET A 47 -11.07 -0.76 7.68
N ILE A 48 -10.99 0.13 8.68
CA ILE A 48 -11.98 0.22 9.76
C ILE A 48 -13.38 0.45 9.19
N TYR A 49 -13.51 1.40 8.26
CA TYR A 49 -14.79 1.71 7.64
C TYR A 49 -15.35 0.52 6.84
N ALA A 50 -14.50 -0.23 6.14
CA ALA A 50 -14.89 -1.47 5.46
C ALA A 50 -15.45 -2.51 6.43
N TYR A 51 -14.83 -2.67 7.61
CA TYR A 51 -15.33 -3.58 8.66
C TYR A 51 -16.66 -3.12 9.24
N VAL A 52 -16.81 -1.81 9.52
CA VAL A 52 -18.07 -1.25 10.02
C VAL A 52 -19.21 -1.44 9.01
N LEU A 53 -18.96 -1.16 7.73
CA LEU A 53 -19.95 -1.38 6.67
C LEU A 53 -20.28 -2.88 6.49
N LYS A 54 -19.27 -3.77 6.56
CA LYS A 54 -19.50 -5.23 6.52
C LYS A 54 -20.44 -5.66 7.64
N ALA A 55 -20.22 -5.16 8.86
CA ALA A 55 -21.00 -5.54 10.04
C ALA A 55 -22.45 -5.04 10.02
N LYS A 56 -22.70 -3.88 9.38
CA LYS A 56 -24.05 -3.30 9.24
C LYS A 56 -24.85 -3.87 8.07
N ALA A 57 -24.19 -4.43 7.07
CA ALA A 57 -24.82 -4.89 5.84
C ALA A 57 -25.28 -6.35 5.94
N GLU A 58 -26.44 -6.67 5.36
CA GLU A 58 -26.92 -8.05 5.30
C GLU A 58 -25.90 -8.95 4.57
N PRO A 59 -25.67 -10.20 5.01
CA PRO A 59 -24.68 -11.09 4.41
C PRO A 59 -24.86 -11.32 2.90
N SER A 60 -26.11 -11.27 2.44
CA SER A 60 -26.45 -11.40 1.02
C SER A 60 -26.34 -10.08 0.25
N SER A 61 -26.16 -8.92 0.89
CA SER A 61 -26.16 -7.62 0.22
C SER A 61 -24.94 -7.43 -0.70
N LEU A 62 -25.07 -6.50 -1.66
CA LEU A 62 -23.96 -6.09 -2.52
C LEU A 62 -22.83 -5.46 -1.69
N THR A 63 -23.21 -4.60 -0.73
CA THR A 63 -22.28 -3.94 0.19
C THR A 63 -21.43 -4.96 0.95
N HIS A 64 -22.05 -5.95 1.61
CA HIS A 64 -21.33 -6.98 2.36
C HIS A 64 -20.29 -7.70 1.48
N ASN A 65 -20.69 -8.13 0.27
CA ASN A 65 -19.81 -8.81 -0.67
C ASN A 65 -18.57 -7.97 -1.05
N HIS A 66 -18.75 -6.69 -1.38
CA HIS A 66 -17.64 -5.81 -1.72
C HIS A 66 -16.76 -5.45 -0.51
N MET A 67 -17.33 -5.31 0.69
CA MET A 67 -16.53 -5.05 1.90
C MET A 67 -15.62 -6.24 2.21
N VAL A 68 -16.14 -7.47 2.14
CA VAL A 68 -15.32 -8.69 2.31
C VAL A 68 -14.20 -8.73 1.26
N TYR A 69 -14.49 -8.33 0.02
CA TYR A 69 -13.47 -8.27 -1.03
C TYR A 69 -12.35 -7.26 -0.72
N ILE A 70 -12.70 -6.04 -0.29
CA ILE A 70 -11.73 -4.99 0.06
C ILE A 70 -10.89 -5.43 1.25
N ILE A 71 -11.52 -5.90 2.33
CA ILE A 71 -10.82 -6.40 3.53
C ILE A 71 -9.80 -7.48 3.16
N ARG A 72 -10.21 -8.49 2.38
CA ARG A 72 -9.29 -9.54 1.92
C ARG A 72 -8.18 -9.01 1.04
N THR A 73 -8.47 -8.02 0.20
CA THR A 73 -7.46 -7.40 -0.66
C THR A 73 -6.41 -6.68 0.18
N ILE A 74 -6.82 -5.95 1.21
CA ILE A 74 -5.92 -5.28 2.15
C ILE A 74 -5.05 -6.33 2.85
N TRP A 75 -5.63 -7.36 3.47
CA TRP A 75 -4.85 -8.35 4.21
C TRP A 75 -3.89 -9.16 3.34
N ILE A 76 -4.38 -9.74 2.23
CA ILE A 76 -3.53 -10.54 1.33
C ILE A 76 -2.43 -9.66 0.71
N GLY A 77 -2.79 -8.44 0.30
CA GLY A 77 -1.84 -7.49 -0.26
C GLY A 77 -0.77 -7.06 0.75
N SER A 78 -1.15 -6.83 2.02
CA SER A 78 -0.20 -6.55 3.10
C SER A 78 0.74 -7.72 3.37
N VAL A 79 0.25 -8.96 3.31
CA VAL A 79 1.11 -10.16 3.43
C VAL A 79 2.09 -10.24 2.27
N TYR A 80 1.65 -10.01 1.03
CA TYR A 80 2.56 -9.93 -0.12
C TYR A 80 3.60 -8.83 0.07
N LEU A 81 3.18 -7.64 0.46
CA LEU A 81 4.09 -6.53 0.71
C LEU A 81 5.16 -6.90 1.75
N LEU A 82 4.77 -7.51 2.87
CA LEU A 82 5.69 -7.97 3.91
C LEU A 82 6.71 -8.99 3.36
N ILE A 83 6.24 -10.00 2.62
CA ILE A 83 7.10 -11.03 2.03
C ILE A 83 8.09 -10.42 1.06
N PHE A 84 7.63 -9.58 0.12
CA PHE A 84 8.49 -8.97 -0.88
C PHE A 84 9.45 -7.93 -0.30
N MET A 85 9.05 -7.20 0.75
CA MET A 85 9.95 -6.35 1.52
C MET A 85 11.05 -7.16 2.21
N ALA A 86 10.71 -8.31 2.82
CA ALA A 86 11.71 -9.17 3.45
C ALA A 86 12.71 -9.72 2.43
N ILE A 87 12.23 -10.15 1.25
CA ILE A 87 13.09 -10.61 0.14
C ILE A 87 14.00 -9.47 -0.33
N ALA A 88 13.45 -8.27 -0.54
CA ALA A 88 14.22 -7.10 -0.96
C ALA A 88 15.29 -6.70 0.06
N LEU A 89 14.97 -6.77 1.36
CA LEU A 89 15.92 -6.48 2.44
C LEU A 89 17.04 -7.52 2.48
N PHE A 90 16.70 -8.80 2.35
CA PHE A 90 17.69 -9.89 2.30
C PHE A 90 18.60 -9.77 1.06
N TYR A 91 18.04 -9.32 -0.07
CA TYR A 91 18.79 -9.02 -1.28
C TYR A 91 19.70 -7.78 -1.11
N LEU A 92 19.20 -6.72 -0.48
CA LEU A 92 19.89 -5.45 -0.27
C LEU A 92 21.07 -5.60 0.71
N TRP A 93 20.81 -6.18 1.87
CA TRP A 93 21.69 -6.14 3.05
C TRP A 93 23.17 -6.49 2.77
N PRO A 94 23.51 -7.61 2.12
CA PRO A 94 24.92 -7.97 1.91
C PRO A 94 25.60 -7.20 0.77
N ARG A 95 24.86 -6.37 0.02
CA ARG A 95 25.34 -5.70 -1.21
C ARG A 95 25.51 -4.19 -1.07
N VAL A 96 24.98 -3.60 -0.01
CA VAL A 96 25.12 -2.16 0.23
C VAL A 96 26.60 -1.83 0.45
N ASP A 97 27.12 -0.86 -0.31
CA ASP A 97 28.45 -0.32 -0.11
C ASP A 97 28.46 0.58 1.11
N MET A 98 29.00 0.05 2.21
CA MET A 98 29.15 0.75 3.49
C MET A 98 30.49 1.48 3.61
N THR A 99 31.31 1.54 2.56
CA THR A 99 32.66 2.13 2.60
C THR A 99 32.63 3.55 3.14
N LEU A 100 31.76 4.41 2.61
CA LEU A 100 31.66 5.80 3.02
C LEU A 100 31.27 5.95 4.51
N ILE A 101 30.30 5.15 4.96
CA ILE A 101 29.86 5.14 6.36
C ILE A 101 30.97 4.63 7.28
N ASN A 102 31.71 3.60 6.86
CA ASN A 102 32.83 3.05 7.61
C ASN A 102 34.00 4.06 7.72
N MET A 103 34.27 4.86 6.68
CA MET A 103 35.27 5.93 6.74
C MET A 103 34.90 7.00 7.77
N VAL A 104 33.63 7.41 7.84
CA VAL A 104 33.13 8.33 8.87
C VAL A 104 33.26 7.71 10.26
N ALA A 105 32.83 6.45 10.42
CA ALA A 105 32.89 5.76 11.70
C ALA A 105 34.33 5.57 12.23
N ARG A 106 35.32 5.44 11.33
CA ARG A 106 36.75 5.34 11.66
C ARG A 106 37.45 6.69 11.80
N GLY A 107 36.78 7.80 11.53
CA GLY A 107 37.37 9.15 11.56
C GLY A 107 38.28 9.46 10.37
N GLU A 108 38.26 8.64 9.32
CA GLU A 108 39.02 8.85 8.07
C GLU A 108 38.38 9.95 7.20
N LEU A 109 37.07 10.16 7.36
CA LEU A 109 36.32 11.24 6.76
C LEU A 109 35.76 12.13 7.87
N SER A 110 36.25 13.36 7.96
CA SER A 110 35.75 14.34 8.94
C SER A 110 34.41 14.90 8.48
N VAL A 111 33.42 14.86 9.37
CA VAL A 111 32.07 15.38 9.13
C VAL A 111 31.78 16.37 10.27
N ALA A 112 32.11 17.65 10.04
CA ALA A 112 32.08 18.66 11.09
C ALA A 112 30.82 19.54 11.02
N THR A 113 30.19 19.59 9.85
CA THR A 113 29.02 20.46 9.59
C THR A 113 27.80 19.66 9.14
N PRO A 114 26.57 20.19 9.32
CA PRO A 114 25.37 19.61 8.72
C PRO A 114 25.45 19.44 7.20
N GLU A 115 26.17 20.34 6.52
CA GLU A 115 26.42 20.28 5.09
C GLU A 115 27.27 19.07 4.71
N ASP A 116 28.29 18.76 5.51
CA ASP A 116 29.13 17.58 5.30
C ASP A 116 28.30 16.29 5.46
N ILE A 117 27.43 16.21 6.48
CA ILE A 117 26.52 15.07 6.69
C ILE A 117 25.66 14.86 5.44
N LYS A 118 25.02 15.93 4.95
CA LYS A 118 24.17 15.87 3.77
C LYS A 118 24.95 15.44 2.52
N SER A 119 26.19 15.89 2.37
CA SER A 119 27.05 15.51 1.25
C SER A 119 27.40 14.01 1.27
N VAL A 120 27.68 13.47 2.47
CA VAL A 120 27.95 12.05 2.71
C VAL A 120 26.69 11.22 2.40
N GLU A 121 25.52 11.64 2.88
CA GLU A 121 24.24 10.98 2.58
C GLU A 121 23.96 10.94 1.08
N ILE A 122 24.07 12.07 0.38
CA ILE A 122 23.84 12.12 -1.07
C ILE A 122 24.80 11.18 -1.80
N ARG A 123 26.08 11.18 -1.43
CA ARG A 123 27.09 10.32 -2.06
C ARG A 123 26.79 8.84 -1.81
N PHE A 124 26.49 8.47 -0.56
CA PHE A 124 26.07 7.11 -0.22
C PHE A 124 24.85 6.65 -1.03
N MET A 125 23.85 7.52 -1.18
CA MET A 125 22.65 7.26 -1.99
C MET A 125 22.98 7.09 -3.47
N LEU A 126 23.93 7.87 -4.01
CA LEU A 126 24.36 7.77 -5.40
C LEU A 126 25.15 6.48 -5.65
N ASP A 127 26.08 6.14 -4.76
CA ASP A 127 26.91 4.94 -4.84
C ASP A 127 26.05 3.67 -4.77
N ASN A 128 24.93 3.71 -4.02
CA ASN A 128 24.00 2.60 -3.86
C ASN A 128 22.72 2.73 -4.70
N LYS A 129 22.60 3.73 -5.58
CA LYS A 129 21.35 4.07 -6.28
C LYS A 129 20.74 2.88 -7.04
N GLN A 130 21.57 2.19 -7.83
CA GLN A 130 21.12 1.08 -8.66
C GLN A 130 20.55 -0.06 -7.80
N LEU A 131 21.28 -0.43 -6.75
CA LEU A 131 20.88 -1.46 -5.82
C LEU A 131 19.57 -1.08 -5.09
N MET A 132 19.45 0.18 -4.65
CA MET A 132 18.21 0.68 -4.03
C MET A 132 17.01 0.60 -4.97
N LEU A 133 17.19 0.95 -6.25
CA LEU A 133 16.13 0.86 -7.25
C LEU A 133 15.71 -0.59 -7.50
N GLU A 134 16.66 -1.50 -7.63
CA GLU A 134 16.39 -2.94 -7.82
C GLU A 134 15.64 -3.53 -6.62
N SER A 135 16.08 -3.22 -5.40
CA SER A 135 15.40 -3.64 -4.16
C SER A 135 13.99 -3.05 -4.06
N ALA A 136 13.80 -1.78 -4.43
CA ALA A 136 12.47 -1.16 -4.44
C ALA A 136 11.54 -1.84 -5.46
N LEU A 137 12.02 -2.09 -6.68
CA LEU A 137 11.25 -2.81 -7.70
C LEU A 137 10.88 -4.22 -7.21
N MET A 138 11.81 -4.93 -6.58
CA MET A 138 11.55 -6.25 -6.00
C MET A 138 10.49 -6.20 -4.89
N ALA A 139 10.55 -5.20 -4.02
CA ALA A 139 9.62 -5.04 -2.90
C ALA A 139 8.19 -4.68 -3.37
N PHE A 140 8.05 -3.81 -4.37
CA PHE A 140 6.77 -3.18 -4.68
C PHE A 140 6.07 -3.70 -5.94
N THR A 141 6.80 -4.27 -6.91
CA THR A 141 6.21 -4.60 -8.23
C THR A 141 5.03 -5.57 -8.12
N LEU A 142 5.25 -6.73 -7.50
CA LEU A 142 4.20 -7.76 -7.39
C LEU A 142 3.04 -7.33 -6.46
N PRO A 143 3.29 -6.76 -5.27
CA PRO A 143 2.22 -6.19 -4.45
C PRO A 143 1.43 -5.09 -5.17
N ALA A 144 2.08 -4.18 -5.89
CA ALA A 144 1.41 -3.11 -6.62
C ALA A 144 0.50 -3.67 -7.72
N PHE A 145 0.98 -4.62 -8.54
CA PHE A 145 0.15 -5.29 -9.54
C PHE A 145 -1.05 -5.99 -8.91
N PHE A 146 -0.86 -6.66 -7.78
CA PHE A 146 -1.95 -7.29 -7.03
C PHE A 146 -3.00 -6.27 -6.61
N PHE A 147 -2.60 -5.17 -5.97
CA PHE A 147 -3.52 -4.12 -5.53
C PHE A 147 -4.26 -3.45 -6.70
N ILE A 148 -3.54 -3.10 -7.76
CA ILE A 148 -4.11 -2.48 -8.97
C ILE A 148 -5.14 -3.41 -9.61
N TYR A 149 -4.78 -4.68 -9.83
CA TYR A 149 -5.69 -5.68 -10.40
C TYR A 149 -6.96 -5.82 -9.57
N ARG A 150 -6.82 -6.00 -8.25
CA ARG A 150 -7.94 -6.21 -7.33
C ARG A 150 -8.83 -4.97 -7.25
N CYS A 151 -8.24 -3.78 -7.09
CA CYS A 151 -8.99 -2.52 -7.03
C CYS A 151 -9.77 -2.29 -8.33
N THR A 152 -9.11 -2.43 -9.49
CA THR A 152 -9.74 -2.26 -10.81
C THR A 152 -10.89 -3.24 -11.00
N LYS A 153 -10.68 -4.52 -10.70
CA LYS A 153 -11.72 -5.56 -10.77
C LYS A 153 -12.91 -5.26 -9.85
N GLY A 154 -12.63 -4.81 -8.63
CA GLY A 154 -13.65 -4.43 -7.64
C GLY A 154 -14.50 -3.24 -8.10
N VAL A 155 -13.85 -2.17 -8.58
CA VAL A 155 -14.50 -0.98 -9.13
C VAL A 155 -15.39 -1.31 -10.33
N ILE A 156 -14.87 -2.05 -11.31
CA ILE A 156 -15.63 -2.40 -12.52
C ILE A 156 -16.90 -3.20 -12.15
N ARG A 157 -16.80 -4.11 -11.18
CA ARG A 157 -17.94 -4.90 -10.72
C ARG A 157 -18.94 -4.06 -9.93
N ALA A 158 -18.47 -3.22 -9.01
CA ALA A 158 -19.30 -2.29 -8.24
C ALA A 158 -20.05 -1.31 -9.15
N ALA A 159 -19.37 -0.76 -10.16
CA ALA A 159 -19.95 0.15 -11.15
C ALA A 159 -21.04 -0.54 -12.00
N LYS A 160 -20.99 -1.86 -12.15
CA LYS A 160 -22.05 -2.62 -12.83
C LYS A 160 -23.13 -3.14 -11.88
N GLY A 161 -23.01 -2.86 -10.57
CA GLY A 161 -23.90 -3.41 -9.54
C GLY A 161 -23.76 -4.93 -9.35
N TYR A 162 -22.64 -5.51 -9.78
CA TYR A 162 -22.42 -6.95 -9.75
C TYR A 162 -21.63 -7.37 -8.52
N ARG A 163 -22.10 -8.45 -7.88
CA ARG A 163 -21.32 -9.16 -6.86
C ARG A 163 -20.06 -9.77 -7.48
N LEU A 164 -19.09 -9.99 -6.62
CA LEU A 164 -17.88 -10.74 -6.91
C LEU A 164 -18.09 -12.19 -6.51
N ASN A 165 -17.86 -13.09 -7.47
CA ASN A 165 -18.07 -14.52 -7.32
C ASN A 165 -16.98 -15.16 -6.44
N ASN A 166 -17.32 -16.24 -5.74
CA ASN A 166 -16.41 -17.10 -4.98
C ASN A 166 -15.59 -16.38 -3.90
N ILE A 167 -16.15 -15.33 -3.30
CA ILE A 167 -15.56 -14.73 -2.10
C ILE A 167 -15.97 -15.57 -0.89
N ARG A 168 -15.00 -16.21 -0.25
CA ARG A 168 -15.18 -16.79 1.09
C ARG A 168 -14.99 -15.68 2.13
N SER A 169 -15.87 -15.56 3.12
CA SER A 169 -15.55 -14.79 4.32
C SER A 169 -14.48 -15.56 5.10
N TRP A 170 -13.56 -14.85 5.77
CA TRP A 170 -12.68 -15.47 6.77
C TRP A 170 -13.39 -15.61 8.13
N PHE A 171 -14.38 -14.74 8.37
CA PHE A 171 -15.28 -14.71 9.53
C PHE A 171 -16.65 -14.27 9.02
#